data_AF-A0A7H4MFT1-F1
#
_entry.id   AF-A0A7H4MFT1-F1
#
_cell.length_a   1.000
_cell.length_b   1.000
_cell.length_c   1.000
_cell.angle_alpha   90.00
_cell.angle_beta   90.00
_cell.angle_gamma   90.00
#
_symmetry.space_group_name_H-M   'P 1'
#
loop_
_entity.id
_entity.type
_entity.pdbx_description
1 polymer ?
#
loop_
_entity_poly.entity_id
_entity_poly.type
_entity_poly.pdbx_seq_one_letter_code
_entity_poly.pdbx_strand_id
1 'polypeptide(L)'
;MYDFTHCISDALEGITHSLCTLEFQDNRRLYDWVLDNISIPVHPRQYEFSRLNLEYTVMSKRKLNQLVTEKHVEGWDDPRMPTISGLRRRGYTAESIREFCKRIGVTKQDNTIEMASLESCIREDLNENAPRAMA
;
A
#
# COMPACT_ATOMS: atom_id res chain seq x y z
N MET A 1 -8.89 -3.08 -20.69
CA MET A 1 -9.00 -1.84 -19.89
C MET A 1 -9.22 -2.24 -18.44
N TYR A 2 -8.63 -1.54 -17.46
CA TYR A 2 -8.64 -1.97 -16.04
C TYR A 2 -10.05 -2.25 -15.52
N ASP A 3 -11.01 -1.34 -15.76
CA ASP A 3 -12.37 -1.42 -15.21
C ASP A 3 -13.18 -2.63 -15.70
N PHE A 4 -12.95 -3.07 -16.94
CA PHE A 4 -13.60 -4.28 -17.47
C PHE A 4 -13.01 -5.55 -16.88
N THR A 5 -11.68 -5.60 -16.73
CA THR A 5 -10.99 -6.80 -16.26
C THR A 5 -11.17 -7.00 -14.75
N HIS A 6 -11.14 -5.93 -13.96
CA HIS A 6 -11.13 -6.02 -12.50
C HIS A 6 -12.41 -6.70 -11.95
N CYS A 7 -13.59 -6.18 -12.29
CA CYS A 7 -14.87 -6.69 -11.79
C CYS A 7 -15.13 -8.15 -12.20
N ILE A 8 -14.80 -8.51 -13.44
CA ILE A 8 -14.96 -9.87 -13.93
C ILE A 8 -13.98 -10.81 -13.21
N SER A 9 -12.74 -10.37 -12.97
CA SER A 9 -11.75 -11.19 -12.23
C SER A 9 -12.22 -11.44 -10.80
N ASP A 10 -12.68 -10.40 -10.09
CA ASP A 10 -13.24 -10.53 -8.74
C ASP A 10 -14.41 -11.52 -8.71
N ALA A 11 -15.30 -11.45 -9.69
CA ALA A 11 -16.46 -12.32 -9.76
C ALA A 11 -16.08 -13.78 -10.10
N LEU A 12 -15.13 -14.00 -11.00
CA LEU A 12 -14.62 -15.35 -11.31
C LEU A 12 -13.87 -15.98 -10.14
N GLU A 13 -13.15 -15.17 -9.35
CA GLU A 13 -12.42 -15.61 -8.17
C GLU A 13 -13.31 -15.74 -6.91
N GLY A 14 -14.59 -15.36 -7.01
CA GLY A 14 -15.54 -15.45 -5.89
C GLY A 14 -15.25 -14.45 -4.77
N ILE A 15 -14.64 -13.30 -5.10
CA ILE A 15 -14.36 -12.22 -4.15
C ILE A 15 -15.66 -11.70 -3.56
N THR A 16 -15.68 -11.48 -2.25
CA THR A 16 -16.86 -10.92 -1.55
C THR A 16 -16.74 -9.41 -1.36
N HIS A 17 -15.54 -8.95 -1.00
CA HIS A 17 -15.22 -7.55 -0.71
C HIS A 17 -13.97 -7.16 -1.50
N SER A 18 -14.16 -6.40 -2.57
CA SER A 18 -13.07 -5.85 -3.38
C SER A 18 -12.62 -4.53 -2.74
N LEU A 19 -11.40 -4.50 -2.19
CA LEU A 19 -10.89 -3.37 -1.42
C LEU A 19 -9.88 -2.57 -2.26
N CYS A 20 -10.18 -1.29 -2.51
CA CYS A 20 -9.33 -0.43 -3.33
C CYS A 20 -9.18 0.99 -2.74
N THR A 21 -8.42 1.85 -3.42
CA THR A 21 -8.24 3.24 -2.98
C THR A 21 -9.36 4.16 -3.47
N LEU A 22 -9.56 5.30 -2.79
CA LEU A 22 -10.58 6.31 -3.12
C LEU A 22 -10.56 6.79 -4.58
N GLU A 23 -9.41 6.68 -5.26
CA GLU A 23 -9.23 7.04 -6.66
C GLU A 23 -10.16 6.26 -7.61
N PHE A 24 -10.67 5.10 -7.17
CA PHE A 24 -11.56 4.22 -7.96
C PHE A 24 -13.03 4.33 -7.54
N GLN A 25 -13.40 5.32 -6.74
CA GLN A 25 -14.78 5.47 -6.25
C GLN A 25 -15.79 5.68 -7.38
N ASP A 26 -15.44 6.48 -8.40
CA ASP A 26 -16.31 6.69 -9.57
C ASP A 26 -16.35 5.45 -10.47
N ASN A 27 -15.23 4.73 -10.56
CA ASN A 27 -15.10 3.47 -11.31
C ASN A 27 -16.04 2.38 -10.77
N ARG A 28 -16.43 2.44 -9.49
CA ARG A 28 -17.44 1.53 -8.92
C ARG A 28 -18.74 1.51 -9.72
N ARG A 29 -19.17 2.64 -10.28
CA ARG A 29 -20.40 2.69 -11.10
C ARG A 29 -20.25 1.82 -12.36
N LEU A 30 -19.07 1.82 -12.96
CA LEU A 30 -18.76 0.99 -14.11
C LEU A 30 -18.54 -0.47 -13.71
N TYR A 31 -17.91 -0.70 -12.55
CA TYR A 31 -17.75 -2.03 -11.95
C TYR A 31 -19.12 -2.72 -11.79
N ASP A 32 -20.07 -2.05 -11.14
CA ASP A 32 -21.43 -2.56 -10.95
C ASP A 32 -22.15 -2.72 -12.30
N TRP A 33 -22.04 -1.73 -13.20
CA TRP A 33 -22.66 -1.81 -14.53
C TRP A 33 -22.19 -3.02 -15.33
N VAL A 34 -20.89 -3.35 -15.32
CA VAL A 34 -20.40 -4.53 -16.05
C VAL A 34 -21.00 -5.81 -15.47
N LEU A 35 -21.02 -5.96 -14.14
CA LEU A 35 -21.57 -7.16 -13.49
C LEU A 35 -23.09 -7.29 -13.70
N ASP A 36 -23.83 -6.18 -13.67
CA ASP A 36 -25.27 -6.15 -13.91
C ASP A 36 -25.65 -6.50 -15.36
N ASN A 37 -24.73 -6.31 -16.32
CA ASN A 37 -24.99 -6.50 -17.76
C ASN A 37 -24.40 -7.79 -18.33
N ILE A 38 -23.84 -8.68 -17.50
CA ILE A 38 -23.33 -9.99 -17.94
C ILE A 38 -23.98 -11.12 -17.12
N SER A 39 -24.01 -12.33 -17.68
CA SER A 39 -24.49 -13.51 -16.95
C SER A 39 -23.37 -14.11 -16.10
N ILE A 40 -23.27 -13.66 -14.85
CA ILE A 40 -22.29 -14.15 -13.87
C ILE A 40 -23.00 -14.43 -12.52
N PRO A 41 -22.65 -15.51 -11.78
CA PRO A 41 -23.45 -15.95 -10.64
C PRO A 41 -23.20 -15.15 -9.35
N VAL A 42 -22.16 -14.32 -9.30
CA VAL A 42 -21.76 -13.58 -8.10
C VAL A 42 -21.54 -12.10 -8.42
N HIS A 43 -21.83 -11.24 -7.45
CA HIS A 43 -21.68 -9.79 -7.55
C HIS A 43 -20.83 -9.27 -6.37
N PRO A 44 -19.49 -9.28 -6.50
CA PRO A 44 -18.60 -8.74 -5.48
C PRO A 44 -18.88 -7.25 -5.22
N ARG A 45 -18.65 -6.77 -4.00
CA ARG A 45 -18.85 -5.35 -3.65
C ARG A 45 -17.53 -4.63 -3.49
N GLN A 46 -17.39 -3.49 -4.16
CA GLN A 46 -16.22 -2.62 -4.05
C GLN A 46 -16.36 -1.64 -2.87
N TYR A 47 -15.33 -1.60 -2.02
CA TYR A 47 -15.20 -0.65 -0.92
C TYR A 47 -13.86 0.06 -0.97
N GLU A 48 -13.91 1.39 -0.90
CA GLU A 48 -12.72 2.23 -1.03
C GLU A 48 -12.20 2.73 0.32
N PHE A 49 -10.89 2.87 0.44
CA PHE A 49 -10.21 3.50 1.57
C PHE A 49 -9.16 4.52 1.10
N SER A 50 -8.76 5.45 1.98
CA SER A 50 -7.74 6.45 1.68
C SER A 50 -6.38 5.80 1.49
N ARG A 51 -5.62 6.25 0.48
CA ARG A 51 -4.23 5.81 0.29
C ARG A 51 -3.34 6.29 1.44
N LEU A 52 -2.31 5.51 1.76
CA LEU A 52 -1.22 5.95 2.63
C LEU A 52 -0.38 7.02 1.92
N ASN A 53 -0.17 8.15 2.59
CA ASN A 53 0.92 9.07 2.29
C ASN A 53 1.83 9.18 3.51
N LEU A 54 3.13 9.28 3.27
CA LEU A 54 4.14 9.48 4.31
C LEU A 54 4.82 10.83 4.06
N GLU A 55 5.08 11.56 5.14
CA GLU A 55 5.86 12.80 5.07
C GLU A 55 7.30 12.53 4.60
N TYR A 56 7.92 13.55 4.02
CA TYR A 56 9.31 13.51 3.53
C TYR A 56 9.63 12.42 2.48
N THR A 57 8.61 11.78 1.90
CA THR A 57 8.80 10.77 0.86
C THR A 57 7.76 10.85 -0.25
N VAL A 58 7.97 10.10 -1.34
CA VAL A 58 7.07 10.04 -2.49
C VAL A 58 6.50 8.63 -2.65
N MET A 59 5.18 8.51 -2.69
CA MET A 59 4.49 7.22 -2.85
C MET A 59 4.13 6.89 -4.31
N SER A 60 4.36 7.83 -5.23
CA SER A 60 4.03 7.65 -6.65
C SER A 60 5.07 6.77 -7.34
N LYS A 61 4.65 5.61 -7.86
CA LYS A 61 5.51 4.69 -8.64
C LYS A 61 6.27 5.39 -9.76
N ARG A 62 5.64 6.34 -10.47
CA ARG A 62 6.30 7.13 -11.53
C ARG A 62 7.47 7.96 -11.01
N LYS A 63 7.33 8.57 -9.82
CA LYS A 63 8.38 9.41 -9.20
C LYS A 63 9.50 8.53 -8.64
N LEU A 64 9.15 7.40 -8.01
CA LEU A 64 10.14 6.42 -7.57
C LEU A 64 10.95 5.86 -8.74
N ASN A 65 10.30 5.56 -9.86
CA ASN A 65 11.00 5.10 -11.06
C ASN A 65 11.95 6.17 -11.62
N GLN A 66 11.56 7.45 -11.55
CA GLN A 66 12.44 8.55 -11.95
C GLN A 66 13.71 8.59 -11.09
N LEU A 67 13.59 8.45 -9.76
CA LEU A 67 14.76 8.40 -8.85
C LEU A 67 15.73 7.27 -9.22
N VAL A 68 15.20 6.09 -9.55
CA VAL A 68 16.00 4.93 -9.96
C VAL A 68 16.63 5.14 -11.34
N THR A 69 15.85 5.61 -12.31
CA THR A 69 16.30 5.78 -13.70
C THR A 69 17.37 6.88 -13.82
N GLU A 70 17.21 7.98 -13.08
CA GLU A 70 18.18 9.08 -13.03
C GLU A 70 19.35 8.81 -12.07
N LYS A 71 19.36 7.64 -11.39
CA LYS A 71 20.41 7.20 -10.47
C LYS A 71 20.65 8.12 -9.27
N HIS A 72 19.60 8.77 -8.76
CA HIS A 72 19.64 9.47 -7.47
C HIS A 72 19.68 8.50 -6.29
N VAL A 73 19.29 7.25 -6.53
CA VAL A 73 19.34 6.11 -5.59
C VAL A 73 20.03 4.91 -6.25
N GLU A 74 20.54 3.98 -5.45
CA GLU A 74 21.24 2.78 -5.93
C GLU A 74 20.33 1.83 -6.72
N GLY A 75 19.03 1.83 -6.42
CA GLY A 75 18.04 0.94 -7.01
C GLY A 75 16.70 0.97 -6.28
N TRP A 76 15.81 0.04 -6.62
CA TRP A 76 14.51 -0.11 -5.95
C TRP A 76 14.62 -0.61 -4.50
N ASP A 77 15.75 -1.19 -4.12
CA ASP A 77 16.06 -1.68 -2.78
C ASP A 77 16.99 -0.73 -2.00
N ASP A 78 17.29 0.47 -2.50
CA ASP A 78 18.07 1.47 -1.78
C ASP A 78 17.43 1.74 -0.40
N PRO A 79 18.21 1.74 0.71
CA PRO A 79 17.68 1.96 2.06
C PRO A 79 16.88 3.25 2.25
N ARG A 80 17.07 4.26 1.39
CA ARG A 80 16.33 5.54 1.43
C ARG A 80 14.97 5.47 0.74
N MET A 81 14.70 4.42 -0.02
CA MET A 81 13.45 4.25 -0.77
C MET A 81 12.31 3.78 0.15
N PRO A 82 11.07 4.28 -0.04
CA PRO A 82 9.89 3.83 0.70
C PRO A 82 9.34 2.49 0.19
N THR A 83 10.16 1.70 -0.51
CA THR A 83 9.79 0.39 -1.03
C THR A 83 9.93 -0.66 0.08
N ILE A 84 9.16 -1.74 0.01
CA ILE A 84 9.29 -2.85 0.97
C ILE A 84 10.71 -3.45 0.93
N SER A 85 11.31 -3.56 -0.26
CA SER A 85 12.70 -3.99 -0.42
C SER A 85 13.71 -3.03 0.19
N GLY A 86 13.51 -1.71 0.01
CA GLY A 86 14.37 -0.67 0.59
C GLY A 86 14.29 -0.62 2.10
N LEU A 87 13.07 -0.66 2.66
CA LEU A 87 12.85 -0.74 4.11
C LEU A 87 13.48 -2.00 4.71
N ARG A 88 13.34 -3.16 4.04
CA ARG A 88 14.00 -4.39 4.47
C ARG A 88 15.52 -4.27 4.48
N ARG A 89 16.13 -3.68 3.44
CA ARG A 89 17.59 -3.44 3.39
C ARG A 89 18.04 -2.40 4.42
N ARG A 90 17.19 -1.43 4.76
CA ARG A 90 17.41 -0.45 5.85
C ARG A 90 17.37 -1.08 7.25
N GLY A 91 16.83 -2.30 7.39
CA GLY A 91 16.74 -3.01 8.66
C GLY A 91 15.34 -2.98 9.31
N TYR A 92 14.30 -2.55 8.60
CA TYR A 92 12.93 -2.70 9.08
C TYR A 92 12.52 -4.18 9.09
N THR A 93 11.83 -4.58 10.15
CA THR A 93 11.28 -5.93 10.26
C THR A 93 9.89 -5.98 9.65
N ALA A 94 9.47 -7.18 9.24
CA ALA A 94 8.11 -7.36 8.75
C ALA A 94 7.07 -7.09 9.86
N GLU A 95 7.45 -7.28 11.12
CA GLU A 95 6.59 -7.02 12.28
C GLU A 95 6.37 -5.53 12.51
N SER A 96 7.44 -4.71 12.49
CA SER A 96 7.31 -3.26 12.63
C SER A 96 6.44 -2.65 11.53
N ILE A 97 6.49 -3.17 10.30
CA ILE A 97 5.67 -2.70 9.18
C ILE A 97 4.19 -3.07 9.40
N ARG A 98 3.90 -4.29 9.88
CA ARG A 98 2.52 -4.69 10.19
C ARG A 98 1.94 -3.86 11.34
N GLU A 99 2.73 -3.60 12.38
CA GLU A 99 2.33 -2.75 13.49
C GLU A 99 2.08 -1.31 13.04
N PHE A 100 2.93 -0.78 12.16
CA PHE A 100 2.68 0.53 11.53
C PHE A 100 1.35 0.56 10.77
N CYS A 101 1.07 -0.43 9.92
CA CYS A 101 -0.20 -0.54 9.19
C CYS A 101 -1.42 -0.65 10.14
N LYS A 102 -1.25 -1.26 11.30
CA LYS A 102 -2.31 -1.36 12.32
C LYS A 102 -2.58 0.00 12.99
N ARG A 103 -1.53 0.78 13.28
CA ARG A 103 -1.63 2.08 13.96
C ARG A 103 -2.25 3.17 13.11
N ILE A 104 -1.91 3.23 11.82
CA ILE A 104 -2.44 4.26 10.91
C ILE A 104 -3.96 4.12 10.69
N GLY A 105 -4.50 2.92 10.92
CA GLY A 105 -5.91 2.61 10.73
C GLY A 105 -6.33 2.61 9.26
N VAL A 106 -7.62 2.34 9.03
CA VAL A 106 -8.23 2.32 7.69
C VAL A 106 -9.44 3.24 7.72
N THR A 107 -9.38 4.33 6.97
CA THR A 107 -10.46 5.32 6.88
C THR A 107 -10.67 5.77 5.43
N LYS A 108 -11.68 6.61 5.20
CA LYS A 108 -11.88 7.32 3.92
C LYS A 108 -11.34 8.76 3.95
N GLN A 109 -10.62 9.14 5.00
CA GLN A 109 -10.06 10.48 5.13
C GLN A 109 -8.63 10.50 4.60
N ASP A 110 -8.33 11.45 3.72
CA ASP A 110 -6.97 11.66 3.26
C ASP A 110 -6.05 11.95 4.45
N ASN A 111 -4.97 11.18 4.52
CA ASN A 111 -3.99 11.29 5.59
C ASN A 111 -2.58 11.35 5.01
N THR A 112 -1.75 12.11 5.73
CA THR A 112 -0.29 12.09 5.58
C THR A 112 0.27 11.75 6.94
N ILE A 113 0.95 10.62 7.02
CA ILE A 113 1.49 10.09 8.27
C ILE A 113 2.92 10.62 8.46
N GLU A 114 3.21 11.09 9.67
CA GLU A 114 4.55 11.54 10.04
C GLU A 114 5.55 10.37 10.03
N MET A 115 6.78 10.63 9.58
CA MET A 115 7.85 9.63 9.62
C MET A 115 8.14 9.13 11.03
N ALA A 116 7.93 9.96 12.05
CA ALA A 116 8.08 9.59 13.46
C ALA A 116 7.22 8.37 13.83
N SER A 117 6.00 8.25 13.28
CA SER A 117 5.12 7.12 13.54
C SER A 117 5.70 5.82 12.99
N LEU A 118 6.32 5.85 11.80
CA LEU A 118 6.97 4.68 11.20
C LEU A 118 8.24 4.29 11.98
N GLU A 119 9.03 5.29 12.35
CA GLU A 119 10.27 5.07 13.10
C GLU A 119 10.01 4.56 14.52
N SER A 120 8.91 4.97 15.16
CA SER A 120 8.51 4.43 16.48
C SER A 120 8.30 2.92 16.41
N CYS A 121 7.61 2.42 15.37
CA CYS A 121 7.29 1.01 15.23
C CYS A 121 8.55 0.13 15.13
N ILE A 122 9.58 0.58 14.40
CA ILE A 122 10.83 -0.18 14.30
C ILE A 122 11.70 -0.05 15.56
N ARG A 123 11.67 1.10 16.25
CA ARG A 123 12.38 1.27 17.51
C ARG A 123 11.81 0.35 18.59
N GLU A 124 10.49 0.22 18.67
CA GLU A 124 9.84 -0.65 19.64
C GLU A 124 10.23 -2.12 19.44
N ASP A 125 10.17 -2.61 18.20
CA ASP A 125 10.56 -3.98 17.87
C ASP A 125 12.06 -4.26 18.13
N LEU A 126 12.95 -3.39 17.65
CA LEU A 126 14.39 -3.58 17.85
C LEU A 126 14.83 -3.37 19.30
N ASN A 127 14.11 -2.55 20.08
CA ASN A 127 14.43 -2.35 21.48
C ASN A 127 14.26 -3.65 22.29
N GLU A 128 13.24 -4.45 21.99
CA GLU A 128 13.03 -5.72 22.69
C GLU A 128 13.90 -6.84 22.12
N ASN A 129 14.07 -6.90 20.80
CA ASN A 129 14.62 -8.07 20.12
C ASN A 129 16.10 -7.96 19.73
N ALA A 130 16.66 -6.77 19.53
CA ALA A 130 18.04 -6.63 19.04
C ALA A 130 19.07 -6.78 20.18
N PRO A 131 20.12 -7.63 20.01
CA PRO A 131 21.21 -7.72 20.97
C PRO A 131 22.04 -6.43 20.95
N ARG A 132 22.49 -6.00 22.13
CA ARG A 132 23.31 -4.79 22.27
C ARG A 132 24.75 -5.12 21.90
N ALA A 133 25.40 -4.20 21.19
CA ALA A 133 26.81 -4.26 20.83
C ALA A 133 27.46 -2.88 21.00
N MET A 134 28.79 -2.84 21.07
CA MET A 134 29.57 -1.60 21.03
C MET A 134 30.18 -1.46 19.63
N ALA A 135 30.05 -0.29 19.01
CA ALA A 135 30.55 0.03 17.68
C ALA A 135 31.03 1.49 17.62
#